data_AF-A0AAQ0KNY7-F1
#
_entry.id   AF-A0AAQ0KNY7-F1
#
_cell.length_a   1.000
_cell.length_b   1.000
_cell.length_c   1.000
_cell.angle_alpha   90.00
_cell.angle_beta   90.00
_cell.angle_gamma   90.00
#
_symmetry.space_group_name_H-M   'P 1'
#
loop_
_entity.id
_entity.type
_entity.pdbx_description
1 polymer ?
#
loop_
_entity_poly.entity_id
_entity_poly.type
_entity_poly.pdbx_seq_one_letter_code
_entity_poly.pdbx_strand_id
1 'polypeptide(L)'
;MRSLFAPALLAATFAGAGAQAQDFGYEAFEPSVNHIDLETCPARVTAKEVFCRATLLNDTVYVYVFEDTDEMKYVEMLAFEAGEYEITFK
;
A
#
# COMPACT_ATOMS: atom_id res chain seq x y z
N MET A 1 24.80 -62.65 16.02
CA MET A 1 23.82 -61.78 15.33
C MET A 1 23.89 -60.40 15.99
N ARG A 2 24.59 -59.45 15.39
CA ARG A 2 24.74 -58.07 15.89
C ARG A 2 23.76 -57.19 15.13
N SER A 3 22.62 -56.87 15.74
CA SER A 3 21.68 -55.89 15.17
C SER A 3 22.17 -54.49 15.55
N LEU A 4 22.67 -53.76 14.56
CA LEU A 4 22.99 -52.34 14.67
C LEU A 4 21.69 -51.55 14.51
N PHE A 5 21.18 -50.95 15.59
CA PHE A 5 20.11 -49.95 15.51
C PHE A 5 20.74 -48.60 15.15
N ALA A 6 20.45 -48.11 13.94
CA ALA A 6 20.80 -46.76 13.51
C ALA A 6 19.69 -45.78 13.99
N PRO A 7 20.02 -44.66 14.64
CA PRO A 7 19.03 -43.65 14.97
C PRO A 7 18.74 -42.81 13.72
N ALA A 8 17.49 -42.85 13.24
CA ALA A 8 17.03 -41.94 12.20
C ALA A 8 16.91 -40.53 12.79
N LEU A 9 17.80 -39.62 12.38
CA LEU A 9 17.66 -38.20 12.66
C LEU A 9 16.44 -37.67 11.90
N LEU A 10 15.39 -37.27 12.63
CA LEU A 10 14.31 -36.46 12.09
C LEU A 10 14.86 -35.04 11.84
N ALA A 11 15.07 -34.69 10.57
CA ALA A 11 15.27 -33.31 10.16
C ALA A 11 13.92 -32.57 10.22
N ALA A 12 13.76 -31.68 11.20
CA ALA A 12 12.63 -30.76 11.24
C ALA A 12 12.82 -29.70 10.14
N THR A 13 12.06 -29.80 9.06
CA THR A 13 11.96 -28.74 8.06
C THR A 13 11.09 -27.63 8.63
N PHE A 14 11.73 -26.56 9.11
CA PHE A 14 11.04 -25.30 9.36
C PHE A 14 10.68 -24.69 8.00
N ALA A 15 9.46 -24.95 7.54
CA ALA A 15 8.87 -24.18 6.47
C ALA A 15 8.61 -22.77 7.02
N GLY A 16 9.57 -21.87 6.80
CA GLY A 16 9.36 -20.45 7.05
C GLY A 16 8.19 -19.99 6.18
N ALA A 17 7.08 -19.65 6.82
CA ALA A 17 6.02 -18.88 6.18
C ALA A 17 6.62 -17.52 5.85
N GLY A 18 7.17 -17.37 4.64
CA GLY A 18 7.57 -16.08 4.13
C GLY A 18 6.32 -15.22 4.09
N ALA A 19 6.29 -14.15 4.88
CA ALA A 19 5.31 -13.08 4.69
C ALA A 19 5.47 -12.62 3.23
N GLN A 20 4.56 -13.07 2.36
CA GLN A 20 4.41 -12.49 1.04
C GLN A 20 4.14 -11.02 1.32
N ALA A 21 4.96 -10.12 0.78
CA ALA A 21 4.66 -8.70 0.81
C ALA A 21 3.28 -8.55 0.14
N GLN A 22 2.24 -8.38 0.94
CA GLN A 22 0.91 -8.13 0.45
C GLN A 22 1.02 -6.81 -0.32
N ASP A 23 0.78 -6.86 -1.62
CA ASP A 23 0.75 -5.65 -2.43
C ASP A 23 -0.28 -4.71 -1.80
N PHE A 24 0.14 -3.49 -1.44
CA PHE A 24 -0.77 -2.51 -0.84
C PHE A 24 -1.63 -1.91 -1.95
N GLY A 25 -2.56 -2.72 -2.45
CA GLY A 25 -3.50 -2.37 -3.50
C GLY A 25 -4.75 -1.66 -2.97
N TYR A 26 -5.61 -1.23 -3.89
CA TYR A 26 -6.79 -0.42 -3.58
C TYR A 26 -7.73 -1.07 -2.56
N GLU A 27 -7.97 -2.37 -2.66
CA GLU A 27 -8.85 -3.12 -1.73
C GLU A 27 -8.38 -3.05 -0.27
N ALA A 28 -7.06 -2.99 -0.05
CA ALA A 28 -6.51 -2.83 1.30
C ALA A 28 -6.53 -1.36 1.73
N PHE A 29 -6.29 -0.43 0.80
CA PHE A 29 -6.27 1.00 1.05
C PHE A 29 -7.64 1.58 1.45
N GLU A 30 -8.66 1.33 0.65
CA GLU A 30 -9.98 1.97 0.78
C GLU A 30 -10.62 1.84 2.17
N PRO A 31 -10.62 0.66 2.83
CA PRO A 31 -11.14 0.54 4.19
C PRO A 31 -10.15 1.00 5.28
N SER A 32 -8.86 1.11 4.97
CA SER A 32 -7.80 1.34 5.96
C SER A 32 -7.42 2.81 6.12
N VAL A 33 -7.68 3.64 5.13
CA VAL A 33 -7.31 5.06 5.13
C VAL A 33 -8.57 5.92 5.10
N ASN A 34 -8.76 6.75 6.12
CA ASN A 34 -9.80 7.77 6.07
C ASN A 34 -9.37 8.86 5.08
N HIS A 35 -10.04 8.91 3.93
CA HIS A 35 -9.67 9.78 2.82
C HIS A 35 -10.90 10.48 2.22
N ILE A 36 -10.63 11.56 1.50
CA ILE A 36 -11.57 12.23 0.62
C ILE A 36 -11.18 12.05 -0.85
N ASP A 37 -12.15 12.24 -1.72
CA ASP A 37 -11.95 12.11 -3.15
C ASP A 37 -11.56 13.47 -3.71
N LEU A 38 -10.52 13.51 -4.53
CA LEU A 38 -10.15 14.71 -5.24
C LEU A 38 -10.81 14.71 -6.62
N GLU A 39 -11.56 15.77 -6.91
CA GLU A 39 -12.12 15.99 -8.25
C GLU A 39 -11.01 16.11 -9.31
N THR A 40 -9.83 16.60 -8.92
CA THR A 40 -8.65 16.69 -9.78
C THR A 40 -7.40 16.36 -8.99
N CYS A 41 -6.56 15.49 -9.54
CA CYS A 41 -5.25 15.17 -8.97
C CYS A 41 -4.32 16.40 -8.96
N PRO A 42 -3.39 16.50 -7.99
CA PRO A 42 -2.39 17.56 -7.98
C PRO A 42 -1.57 17.61 -9.28
N ALA A 43 -1.18 18.80 -9.72
CA ALA A 43 -0.40 18.98 -10.96
C ALA A 43 0.98 18.28 -10.97
N ARG A 44 1.46 17.83 -9.80
CA ARG A 44 2.70 17.02 -9.69
C ARG A 44 2.50 15.59 -10.20
N VAL A 45 1.27 15.09 -10.24
CA VAL A 45 0.93 13.77 -10.78
C VAL A 45 1.04 13.83 -12.30
N THR A 46 1.97 13.06 -12.87
CA THR A 46 2.22 13.01 -14.33
C THR A 46 1.63 11.79 -15.00
N ALA A 47 1.25 10.77 -14.22
CA ALA A 47 0.51 9.62 -14.69
C ALA A 47 -0.84 10.05 -15.29
N LYS A 48 -1.27 9.35 -16.33
CA LYS A 48 -2.55 9.58 -17.02
C LYS A 48 -3.55 8.53 -16.60
N GLU A 49 -4.84 8.84 -16.74
CA GLU A 49 -5.93 7.90 -16.43
C GLU A 49 -5.80 7.41 -14.99
N VAL A 50 -5.80 8.38 -14.06
CA VAL A 50 -5.65 8.15 -12.62
C VAL A 50 -6.71 8.91 -11.85
N PHE A 51 -7.01 8.42 -10.65
CA PHE A 51 -7.77 9.16 -9.65
C PHE A 51 -6.95 9.33 -8.36
N CYS A 52 -7.31 10.33 -7.55
CA CYS A 52 -6.56 10.67 -6.34
C CYS A 52 -7.47 10.69 -5.11
N ARG A 53 -6.95 10.15 -4.01
CA ARG A 53 -7.59 10.15 -2.69
C ARG A 53 -6.64 10.85 -1.71
N ALA A 54 -7.17 11.78 -0.91
CA ALA A 54 -6.36 12.56 0.01
C ALA A 54 -6.74 12.33 1.47
N THR A 55 -5.74 12.32 2.35
CA THR A 55 -5.93 12.32 3.80
C THR A 55 -5.07 13.43 4.43
N LEU A 56 -5.55 14.00 5.52
CA LEU A 56 -4.82 15.00 6.31
C LEU A 56 -4.38 14.34 7.61
N LEU A 57 -3.07 14.29 7.83
CA LEU A 57 -2.49 13.73 9.04
C LEU A 57 -1.31 14.60 9.47
N ASN A 58 -1.35 15.09 10.72
CA ASN A 58 -0.29 15.92 11.31
C ASN A 58 0.13 17.14 10.45
N ASP A 59 -0.84 17.90 9.94
CA ASP A 59 -0.64 19.07 9.07
C ASP A 59 0.03 18.77 7.71
N THR A 60 0.10 17.50 7.33
CA THR A 60 0.55 17.04 6.01
C THR A 60 -0.63 16.45 5.24
N VAL A 61 -0.83 16.91 4.00
CA VAL A 61 -1.78 16.28 3.08
C VAL A 61 -1.06 15.18 2.32
N TYR A 62 -1.50 13.94 2.51
CA TYR A 62 -1.05 12.80 1.72
C TYR A 62 -2.05 12.53 0.61
N VAL A 63 -1.57 12.47 -0.63
CA VAL A 63 -2.37 12.15 -1.81
C VAL A 63 -1.90 10.82 -2.37
N TYR A 64 -2.80 9.83 -2.36
CA TYR A 64 -2.60 8.51 -2.95
C TYR A 64 -3.17 8.51 -4.36
N VAL A 65 -2.38 8.02 -5.31
CA VAL A 65 -2.71 7.98 -6.74
C VAL A 65 -2.88 6.53 -7.17
N PHE A 66 -3.99 6.26 -7.84
CA PHE A 66 -4.30 4.94 -8.38
C PHE A 66 -4.65 5.05 -9.87
N GLU A 67 -4.40 3.98 -10.62
CA GLU A 67 -4.90 3.86 -12.00
C GLU A 67 -6.44 3.88 -12.01
N ASP A 68 -7.03 4.62 -12.95
CA ASP A 68 -8.48 4.64 -13.21
C ASP A 68 -8.84 3.49 -14.16
N THR A 69 -8.56 2.28 -13.70
CA THR A 69 -8.85 1.01 -14.39
C THR A 69 -9.48 0.04 -13.39
N ASP A 70 -10.00 -1.09 -13.86
CA ASP A 70 -10.61 -2.10 -12.99
C ASP A 70 -9.62 -2.68 -11.94
N GLU A 71 -8.31 -2.64 -12.23
CA GLU A 71 -7.29 -3.16 -11.32
C GLU A 71 -6.87 -2.15 -10.23
N MET A 72 -7.18 -0.86 -10.42
CA MET A 72 -6.89 0.25 -9.48
C MET A 72 -5.50 0.15 -8.83
N LYS A 73 -4.47 -0.08 -9.64
CA LYS A 73 -3.10 -0.25 -9.13
C LYS A 73 -2.61 1.02 -8.47
N TYR A 74 -1.90 0.85 -7.36
CA TYR A 74 -1.19 1.95 -6.73
C TYR A 74 -0.09 2.48 -7.67
N VAL A 75 -0.09 3.80 -7.88
CA VAL A 75 0.89 4.48 -8.74
C VAL A 75 1.94 5.17 -7.89
N GLU A 76 1.52 6.10 -7.04
CA GLU A 76 2.40 6.89 -6.19
C GLU A 76 1.66 7.49 -5.00
N MET A 77 2.43 8.02 -4.04
CA MET A 77 1.93 8.82 -2.93
C MET A 77 2.74 10.10 -2.86
N LEU A 78 2.05 11.24 -2.83
CA LEU A 78 2.63 12.55 -2.65
C LEU A 78 2.33 13.05 -1.23
N ALA A 79 3.28 13.79 -0.66
CA ALA A 79 3.08 14.51 0.59
C ALA A 79 3.21 16.02 0.30
N PHE A 80 2.29 16.80 0.86
CA PHE A 80 2.29 18.25 0.81
C PHE A 80 2.30 18.77 2.25
N GLU A 81 3.40 19.41 2.62
CA GLU A 81 3.56 19.98 3.96
C GLU A 81 2.82 21.31 4.08
N ALA A 82 2.71 21.80 5.32
CA ALA A 82 2.15 23.12 5.60
C ALA A 82 2.82 24.20 4.73
N GLY A 83 2.01 24.96 4.00
CA GLY A 83 2.46 25.98 3.05
C GLY A 83 2.56 25.52 1.59
N GLU A 84 2.38 24.22 1.31
CA GLU A 84 2.32 23.68 -0.05
C GLU A 84 0.89 23.44 -0.56
N TYR A 85 -0.12 23.68 0.28
CA TYR A 85 -1.53 23.46 -0.04
C TYR A 85 -2.43 24.58 0.51
N GLU A 86 -3.62 24.71 -0.07
CA GLU A 86 -4.71 25.55 0.44
C GLU A 86 -5.99 24.71 0.54
N ILE A 87 -6.68 24.75 1.68
CA ILE A 87 -7.97 24.06 1.90
C ILE A 87 -9.06 25.11 2.03
N THR A 88 -10.10 25.00 1.20
CA THR A 88 -11.29 25.85 1.25
C THR A 88 -12.54 25.00 1.41
N PHE A 89 -13.41 25.36 2.34
CA PHE A 89 -14.72 24.74 2.51
C PHE A 89 -15.76 25.60 1.80
N LYS A 90 -16.64 24.96 1.03
CA LYS A 90 -17.78 25.63 0.38
C LYS A 90 -18.88 25.89 1.40
#